data_AF-A0A7C7GKQ8-F1
#
_entry.id   AF-A0A7C7GKQ8-F1
#
_cell.length_a   1.000
_cell.length_b   1.000
_cell.length_c   1.000
_cell.angle_alpha   90.00
_cell.angle_beta   90.00
_cell.angle_gamma   90.00
#
_symmetry.space_group_name_H-M   'P 1'
#
loop_
_entity.id
_entity.type
_entity.pdbx_description
1 polymer ?
#
loop_
_entity_poly.entity_id
_entity_poly.type
_entity_poly.pdbx_seq_one_letter_code
_entity_poly.pdbx_strand_id
1 'polypeptide(L)'
;MNRRDFIKVVSTTGSGLVLGFYLPYTNKLNGKPSVATLFEPNAWIKVQSDNIVQIMVGKSEMGQGVLTSLPMIIAEEMDLDWSKVVVEKAPA
;
A
#
# COMPACT_ATOMS: atom_id res chain seq x y z
N MET A 1 33.10 -13.62 26.92
CA MET A 1 33.64 -12.34 27.44
C MET A 1 32.48 -11.53 27.99
N ASN A 2 32.41 -11.34 29.30
CA ASN A 2 31.26 -10.68 29.94
C ASN A 2 31.37 -9.15 29.81
N ARG A 3 30.27 -8.39 29.87
CA ARG A 3 30.27 -6.91 29.72
C ARG A 3 31.30 -6.24 30.62
N ARG A 4 31.43 -6.78 31.84
CA ARG A 4 32.35 -6.29 32.88
C ARG A 4 33.81 -6.53 32.52
N ASP A 5 34.12 -7.63 31.83
CA ASP A 5 35.49 -7.96 31.43
C ASP A 5 35.93 -7.08 30.27
N PHE A 6 35.02 -6.77 29.34
CA PHE A 6 35.26 -5.83 28.24
C PHE A 6 35.54 -4.41 28.75
N ILE A 7 34.76 -3.90 29.71
CA ILE A 7 34.99 -2.56 30.31
C ILE A 7 36.37 -2.50 30.97
N LYS A 8 36.77 -3.54 31.72
CA LYS A 8 38.07 -3.58 32.40
C LYS A 8 39.22 -3.52 31.40
N VAL A 9 39.15 -4.32 30.34
CA VAL A 9 40.20 -4.37 29.31
C VAL A 9 40.30 -3.04 28.54
N VAL A 10 39.17 -2.44 28.16
CA VAL A 10 39.16 -1.15 27.48
C VAL A 10 39.63 -0.01 28.39
N SER A 11 39.28 -0.02 29.68
CA SER A 11 39.71 1.02 30.63
C SER A 11 41.22 1.03 30.93
N THR A 12 41.88 -0.12 30.82
CA THR A 12 43.29 -0.25 31.21
C THR A 12 44.25 -0.06 30.03
N THR A 13 43.83 -0.35 28.79
CA THR A 13 44.78 -0.45 27.64
C THR A 13 44.66 0.68 26.61
N GLY A 14 43.66 1.56 26.66
CA GLY A 14 43.64 2.74 25.78
C GLY A 14 42.30 3.46 25.71
N SER A 15 42.30 4.69 25.20
CA SER A 15 41.09 5.49 25.00
C SER A 15 40.15 4.82 23.99
N GLY A 16 39.10 4.17 24.49
CA GLY A 16 38.06 3.55 23.67
C GLY A 16 36.76 4.35 23.69
N LEU A 17 36.19 4.64 22.51
CA LEU A 17 34.85 5.18 22.37
C LEU A 17 33.82 4.04 22.49
N VAL A 18 32.94 4.11 23.48
CA VAL A 18 31.85 3.12 23.66
C VAL A 18 30.53 3.76 23.26
N LEU A 19 29.88 3.20 22.22
CA LEU A 19 28.54 3.58 21.79
C LEU A 19 27.57 2.45 22.19
N GLY A 20 26.71 2.73 23.17
CA GLY A 20 25.61 1.86 23.54
C GLY A 20 24.31 2.36 22.93
N PHE A 21 23.64 1.53 22.14
CA PHE A 21 22.29 1.80 21.66
C PHE A 21 21.34 0.69 22.10
N TYR A 22 20.20 1.13 22.62
CA TYR A 22 19.07 0.28 22.95
C TYR A 22 18.07 0.37 21.80
N LEU A 23 17.85 -0.73 21.08
CA LEU A 23 16.74 -0.83 20.14
C LEU A 23 15.54 -1.40 20.91
N PRO A 24 14.51 -0.59 21.24
CA PRO A 24 13.26 -1.14 21.72
C PRO A 24 12.68 -2.01 20.60
N TYR A 25 12.74 -3.33 20.79
CA TYR A 25 12.01 -4.26 19.93
C TYR A 25 10.52 -4.09 20.24
N THR A 26 9.84 -3.26 19.45
CA THR A 26 8.38 -3.27 19.43
C THR A 26 7.97 -4.55 18.73
N ASN A 27 7.40 -5.49 19.49
CA ASN A 27 6.85 -6.71 18.94
C ASN A 27 5.74 -6.31 17.94
N LYS A 28 6.03 -6.42 16.63
CA LYS A 28 5.05 -6.14 15.57
C LYS A 28 3.86 -7.11 15.59
N LEU A 29 3.91 -8.14 16.45
CA LEU A 29 2.81 -9.07 16.72
C LEU A 29 1.82 -8.57 17.77
N ASN A 30 2.09 -7.45 18.46
CA ASN A 30 1.03 -6.75 19.18
C ASN A 30 0.14 -6.07 18.14
N GLY A 31 -0.83 -6.85 17.65
CA GLY A 31 -1.84 -6.44 16.70
C GLY A 31 -2.50 -5.15 17.17
N LYS A 32 -2.03 -4.02 16.63
CA LYS A 32 -2.96 -2.95 16.33
C LYS A 32 -4.07 -3.61 15.51
N PRO A 33 -5.35 -3.37 15.79
CA PRO A 33 -6.39 -3.78 14.85
C PRO A 33 -5.99 -3.15 13.53
N SER A 34 -5.52 -3.98 12.59
CA SER A 34 -5.35 -3.56 11.23
C SER A 34 -6.77 -3.27 10.81
N VAL A 35 -7.12 -1.98 10.76
CA VAL A 35 -8.28 -1.55 9.97
C VAL A 35 -8.13 -2.32 8.68
N ALA A 36 -9.09 -3.19 8.37
CA ALA A 36 -9.01 -4.08 7.24
C ALA A 36 -8.70 -3.21 6.04
N THR A 37 -7.44 -3.22 5.61
CA THR A 37 -7.03 -2.45 4.46
C THR A 37 -7.68 -3.21 3.35
N LEU A 38 -8.72 -2.61 2.74
CA LEU A 38 -9.44 -3.24 1.65
C LEU A 38 -8.38 -3.71 0.66
N PHE A 39 -8.31 -5.02 0.49
CA PHE A 39 -7.35 -5.63 -0.41
C PHE A 39 -7.77 -5.25 -1.82
N GLU A 40 -7.08 -4.26 -2.38
CA GLU A 40 -7.34 -3.71 -3.71
C GLU A 40 -6.18 -4.11 -4.64
N PRO A 41 -6.15 -5.38 -5.11
CA PRO A 41 -5.05 -5.88 -5.94
C PRO A 41 -5.03 -5.26 -7.35
N ASN A 42 -6.14 -4.66 -7.79
CA ASN A 42 -6.28 -4.07 -9.11
C ASN A 42 -6.46 -2.55 -9.00
N ALA A 43 -5.56 -1.80 -9.61
CA ALA A 43 -5.57 -0.33 -9.60
C ALA A 43 -6.42 0.29 -10.72
N TRP A 44 -7.00 -0.51 -11.63
CA TRP A 44 -7.70 0.00 -12.82
C TRP A 44 -9.13 -0.50 -12.99
N ILE A 45 -9.43 -1.75 -12.61
CA ILE A 45 -10.79 -2.30 -12.69
C ILE A 45 -11.10 -3.01 -11.37
N LYS A 46 -12.15 -2.56 -10.69
CA LYS A 46 -12.60 -3.11 -9.41
C LYS A 46 -14.04 -3.59 -9.53
N VAL A 47 -14.27 -4.87 -9.28
CA VAL A 47 -15.61 -5.45 -9.21
C VAL A 47 -16.03 -5.47 -7.74
N GLN A 48 -17.08 -4.73 -7.41
CA GLN A 48 -17.62 -4.66 -6.06
C GLN A 48 -18.58 -5.82 -5.79
N SER A 49 -18.84 -6.09 -4.51
CA SER A 49 -19.72 -7.19 -4.07
C SER A 49 -21.19 -7.01 -4.48
N ASP A 50 -21.59 -5.80 -4.87
CA ASP A 50 -22.91 -5.45 -5.40
C ASP A 50 -23.00 -5.55 -6.93
N ASN A 51 -21.98 -6.12 -7.58
CA ASN A 51 -21.82 -6.22 -9.04
C ASN A 51 -21.62 -4.86 -9.75
N ILE A 52 -21.22 -3.80 -9.03
CA ILE A 52 -20.77 -2.57 -9.66
C ILE A 52 -19.32 -2.72 -10.12
N VAL A 53 -19.03 -2.36 -11.36
CA VAL A 53 -17.68 -2.33 -11.91
C VAL A 53 -17.17 -0.90 -11.93
N GLN A 54 -16.12 -0.65 -11.16
CA GLN A 54 -15.45 0.64 -11.10
C GLN A 54 -14.20 0.61 -11.99
N ILE A 55 -14.08 1.59 -12.88
CA ILE A 55 -12.96 1.73 -13.82
C ILE A 55 -12.20 3.01 -13.49
N MET A 56 -10.90 2.88 -13.23
CA MET A 56 -10.03 4.01 -12.97
C MET A 56 -9.29 4.43 -14.24
N VAL A 57 -9.54 5.65 -14.70
CA VAL A 57 -8.91 6.21 -15.93
C VAL A 57 -7.84 7.22 -15.54
N GLY A 58 -6.58 6.86 -15.77
CA GLY A 58 -5.42 7.73 -15.54
C GLY A 58 -5.11 8.71 -16.69
N LYS A 59 -5.89 8.68 -17.77
CA LYS A 59 -5.70 9.58 -18.91
C LYS A 59 -6.61 10.81 -18.80
N SER A 60 -6.06 11.98 -19.09
CA SER A 60 -6.86 13.20 -19.18
C SER A 60 -7.75 13.15 -20.43
N GLU A 61 -9.02 13.52 -20.26
CA GLU A 61 -9.97 13.63 -21.35
C GLU A 61 -10.10 15.10 -21.77
N MET A 62 -9.98 15.36 -23.07
CA MET A 62 -10.13 16.70 -23.67
C MET A 62 -11.08 16.67 -24.88
N GLY A 63 -12.21 15.94 -24.78
CA GLY A 63 -13.20 15.82 -25.86
C GLY A 63 -13.00 14.62 -26.81
N GLN A 64 -12.11 13.71 -26.45
CA GLN A 64 -11.81 12.47 -27.18
C GLN A 64 -12.71 11.30 -26.79
N GLY A 65 -13.61 11.49 -25.81
CA GLY A 65 -14.64 10.51 -25.46
C GLY A 65 -14.13 9.26 -24.75
N VAL A 66 -12.91 9.30 -24.21
CA VAL A 66 -12.27 8.16 -23.53
C VAL A 66 -13.05 7.73 -22.28
N LEU A 67 -13.66 8.67 -21.56
CA LEU A 67 -14.51 8.36 -20.41
C LEU A 67 -15.85 7.70 -20.79
N THR A 68 -16.22 7.70 -22.07
CA THR A 68 -17.45 7.07 -22.58
C THR A 68 -17.13 5.76 -23.29
N SER A 69 -16.10 5.72 -24.13
CA SER A 69 -15.76 4.54 -24.93
C SER A 69 -15.18 3.39 -24.09
N LEU A 70 -14.30 3.69 -23.12
CA LEU A 70 -13.69 2.65 -22.28
C LEU A 70 -14.72 1.89 -21.44
N PRO A 71 -15.65 2.55 -20.75
CA PRO A 71 -16.68 1.84 -20.00
C PRO A 71 -17.60 1.04 -20.92
N MET A 72 -17.86 1.49 -22.15
CA MET A 72 -18.79 0.78 -23.06
C MET A 72 -18.19 -0.56 -23.46
N ILE A 73 -16.91 -0.56 -23.79
CA ILE A 73 -16.19 -1.79 -24.12
C ILE A 73 -16.17 -2.73 -22.89
N ILE A 74 -15.95 -2.21 -21.69
CA ILE A 74 -15.91 -3.04 -20.48
C ILE A 74 -17.29 -3.61 -20.12
N ALA A 75 -18.37 -2.81 -20.28
CA ALA A 75 -19.74 -3.29 -20.07
C ALA A 75 -20.08 -4.45 -21.02
N GLU A 76 -19.70 -4.32 -22.29
CA GLU A 76 -19.91 -5.34 -23.34
C GLU A 76 -19.13 -6.64 -23.02
N GLU A 77 -17.83 -6.54 -22.72
CA GLU A 77 -16.98 -7.71 -22.44
C GLU A 77 -17.38 -8.46 -21.16
N MET A 78 -18.03 -7.76 -20.21
CA MET A 78 -18.47 -8.34 -18.94
C MET A 78 -19.96 -8.73 -18.93
N ASP A 79 -20.70 -8.49 -20.01
CA ASP A 79 -22.15 -8.68 -20.11
C ASP A 79 -22.92 -8.00 -18.95
N LEU A 80 -22.57 -6.73 -18.69
CA LEU A 80 -23.14 -5.91 -17.63
C LEU A 80 -24.04 -4.81 -18.19
N ASP A 81 -25.10 -4.49 -17.46
CA ASP A 81 -25.86 -3.27 -17.71
C ASP A 81 -24.95 -2.04 -17.54
N TRP A 82 -25.01 -1.13 -18.52
CA TRP A 82 -24.32 0.16 -18.53
C TRP A 82 -24.46 0.92 -17.22
N SER A 83 -25.63 0.82 -16.57
CA SER A 83 -25.90 1.48 -15.30
C SER A 83 -25.00 1.03 -14.14
N LYS A 84 -24.33 -0.12 -14.28
CA LYS A 84 -23.45 -0.73 -13.26
C LYS A 84 -21.97 -0.42 -13.44
N VAL A 85 -21.61 0.35 -14.47
CA VAL A 85 -20.23 0.72 -14.73
C VAL A 85 -19.97 2.16 -14.32
N VAL A 86 -19.05 2.36 -13.37
CA VAL A 86 -18.73 3.67 -12.79
C VAL A 86 -17.29 4.02 -13.12
N VAL A 87 -17.06 5.24 -13.61
CA VAL A 87 -15.72 5.74 -13.94
C VAL A 87 -15.21 6.66 -12.84
N GLU A 88 -14.02 6.38 -12.34
CA GLU A 88 -13.29 7.26 -11.44
C GLU A 88 -12.03 7.77 -12.13
N LYS A 89 -11.75 9.07 -11.97
CA LYS A 89 -10.50 9.64 -12.46
C LYS A 89 -9.40 9.34 -11.46
N ALA A 90 -8.27 8.81 -11.94
CA ALA A 90 -7.15 8.53 -11.04
C ALA A 90 -6.68 9.82 -10.35
N PRO A 91 -6.32 9.76 -9.05
CA PRO A 91 -5.71 10.89 -8.36
C PRO A 91 -4.40 11.31 -9.05
N ALA A 92 -4.10 12.62 -8.97
CA ALA A 92 -2.94 13.25 -9.62
C ALA A 92 -1.59 12.87 -8.97
#